data_AF-A0A2H5X8N0-F1
#
_entry.id   AF-A0A2H5X8N0-F1
#
_cell.length_a   1.000
_cell.length_b   1.000
_cell.length_c   1.000
_cell.angle_alpha   90.00
_cell.angle_beta   90.00
_cell.angle_gamma   90.00
#
_symmetry.space_group_name_H-M   'P 1'
#
loop_
_entity.id
_entity.type
_entity.pdbx_description
1 polymer ?
#
loop_
_entity_poly.entity_id
_entity_poly.type
_entity_poly.pdbx_seq_one_letter_code
_entity_poly.pdbx_strand_id
1 'polypeptide(L)'
;MHGEAGKPIVISAEDPRNPPVIRGGGECLHISKASHLDLRALVLVGARYNGLNIDDGGQYDSPTHHIMLKDLTVRDIGPEGNCDGIKLSGITDFRVEGCTVERWGDGGQGIDMVGCHRGVIEGCTLRFVDDKGYGVQAKGGCTDIIVRRCRFEHAGARAMQIGGSTGLQFFRPPLKPGGEHAEARNITVEGCTFIGSTAAVSFVGIDGATVRFNTIYRPKRWAIRILQETRAEGFVPCRNGRFTDNLIVFRTGEWYEGGVNIGPATAPTTFTFARNWWYGEDAPERSKPALPVSEKEGVYGVNPRLRAPEKGDLSVEAGSPAHRVGAHALPPQTGVR
;
A
#
# COMPACT_ATOMS: atom_id res chain seq x y z
N MET A 1 19.38 8.31 -17.12
CA MET A 1 19.44 7.11 -18.00
C MET A 1 18.18 7.10 -18.82
N HIS A 2 18.26 7.12 -20.14
CA HIS A 2 17.10 7.39 -21.00
C HIS A 2 16.99 6.36 -22.12
N GLY A 3 16.06 5.41 -21.98
CA GLY A 3 15.59 4.58 -23.08
C GLY A 3 14.48 5.28 -23.88
N GLU A 4 13.87 4.53 -24.80
CA GLU A 4 12.76 5.01 -25.63
C GLU A 4 11.52 4.14 -25.45
N ALA A 5 10.36 4.63 -25.90
CA ALA A 5 9.14 3.83 -25.97
C ALA A 5 9.38 2.56 -26.80
N GLY A 6 9.06 1.40 -26.21
CA GLY A 6 9.31 0.09 -26.82
C GLY A 6 10.79 -0.36 -26.84
N LYS A 7 11.72 0.46 -26.36
CA LYS A 7 13.16 0.15 -26.26
C LYS A 7 13.71 0.62 -24.90
N PRO A 8 13.26 0.02 -23.79
CA PRO A 8 13.78 0.38 -22.49
C PRO A 8 15.25 -0.01 -22.36
N ILE A 9 15.98 0.72 -21.53
CA ILE A 9 17.24 0.21 -20.98
C ILE A 9 16.87 -0.89 -19.99
N VAL A 10 17.44 -2.09 -20.14
CA VAL A 10 17.16 -3.22 -19.25
C VAL A 10 18.41 -3.57 -18.46
N ILE A 11 18.30 -3.57 -17.14
CA ILE A 11 19.30 -4.08 -16.20
C ILE A 11 18.69 -5.30 -15.52
N SER A 12 19.22 -6.48 -15.81
CA SER A 12 18.65 -7.76 -15.39
C SER A 12 19.73 -8.73 -14.91
N ALA A 13 19.35 -9.67 -14.04
CA ALA A 13 20.11 -10.90 -13.88
C ALA A 13 20.25 -11.63 -15.23
N GLU A 14 21.40 -12.28 -15.41
CA GLU A 14 21.61 -13.27 -16.48
C GLU A 14 20.86 -14.58 -16.18
N ASP A 15 20.98 -15.12 -14.96
CA ASP A 15 20.13 -16.22 -14.45
C ASP A 15 19.25 -15.71 -13.29
N PRO A 16 17.93 -15.56 -13.49
CA PRO A 16 17.00 -15.13 -12.44
C PRO A 16 16.92 -16.06 -11.22
N ARG A 17 17.35 -17.32 -11.34
CA ARG A 17 17.41 -18.27 -10.21
C ARG A 17 18.66 -18.09 -9.36
N ASN A 18 19.64 -17.37 -9.88
CA ASN A 18 20.86 -16.97 -9.17
C ASN A 18 21.11 -15.46 -9.38
N PRO A 19 20.21 -14.61 -8.86
CA PRO A 19 20.24 -13.18 -9.13
C PRO A 19 21.50 -12.53 -8.54
N PRO A 20 22.09 -11.52 -9.21
CA PRO A 20 23.22 -10.79 -8.67
C PRO A 20 22.81 -10.00 -7.43
N VAL A 21 23.74 -9.88 -6.48
CA VAL A 21 23.55 -9.19 -5.21
C VAL A 21 24.31 -7.86 -5.21
N ILE A 22 23.59 -6.76 -5.05
CA ILE A 22 24.14 -5.43 -4.82
C ILE A 22 24.03 -5.14 -3.32
N ARG A 23 25.17 -4.88 -2.67
CA ARG A 23 25.26 -4.85 -1.21
C ARG A 23 25.84 -3.54 -0.67
N GLY A 24 25.22 -3.04 0.39
CA GLY A 24 25.75 -1.95 1.20
C GLY A 24 25.51 -0.57 0.60
N GLY A 25 26.37 0.37 0.99
CA GLY A 25 26.29 1.77 0.56
C GLY A 25 25.31 2.61 1.38
N GLY A 26 25.19 3.88 1.00
CA GLY A 26 24.07 4.72 1.45
C GLY A 26 22.77 4.19 0.89
N GLU A 27 22.76 3.94 -0.42
CA GLU A 27 21.69 3.27 -1.15
C GLU A 27 22.32 2.16 -2.01
N CYS A 28 21.65 1.01 -2.22
CA CYS A 28 22.22 -0.01 -3.12
C CYS A 28 22.22 0.49 -4.56
N LEU A 29 21.13 1.15 -4.97
CA LEU A 29 20.99 1.81 -6.26
C LEU A 29 20.26 3.15 -6.08
N HIS A 30 20.80 4.20 -6.69
CA HIS A 30 20.17 5.51 -6.82
C HIS A 30 20.07 5.87 -8.30
N ILE A 31 18.84 6.07 -8.80
CA ILE A 31 18.56 6.40 -10.19
C ILE A 31 17.77 7.70 -10.24
N SER A 32 18.41 8.75 -10.74
CA SER A 32 17.77 10.06 -10.88
C SER A 32 17.51 10.38 -12.36
N LYS A 33 16.36 10.99 -12.64
CA LYS A 33 15.97 11.49 -13.97
C LYS A 33 16.09 10.39 -15.03
N ALA A 34 15.32 9.33 -14.86
CA ALA A 34 15.31 8.21 -15.79
C ALA A 34 14.04 8.16 -16.64
N SER A 35 14.17 7.60 -17.84
CA SER A 35 13.01 7.30 -18.70
C SER A 35 13.19 5.93 -19.34
N HIS A 36 12.12 5.14 -19.40
CA HIS A 36 12.09 3.82 -20.05
C HIS A 36 13.23 2.91 -19.53
N LEU A 37 13.13 2.53 -18.26
CA LEU A 37 14.12 1.72 -17.56
C LEU A 37 13.45 0.53 -16.87
N ASP A 38 14.03 -0.64 -17.07
CA ASP A 38 13.61 -1.89 -16.47
C ASP A 38 14.71 -2.43 -15.55
N LEU A 39 14.41 -2.63 -14.28
CA LEU A 39 15.23 -3.38 -13.33
C LEU A 39 14.58 -4.74 -13.07
N ARG A 40 15.31 -5.83 -13.30
CA ARG A 40 14.74 -7.18 -13.26
C ARG A 40 15.60 -8.16 -12.47
N ALA A 41 14.98 -8.95 -11.61
CA ALA A 41 15.60 -10.08 -10.91
C ALA A 41 16.92 -9.71 -10.20
N LEU A 42 16.96 -8.62 -9.44
CA LEU A 42 18.14 -8.20 -8.67
C LEU A 42 17.88 -8.36 -7.16
N VAL A 43 18.95 -8.61 -6.40
CA VAL A 43 18.91 -8.58 -4.93
C VAL A 43 19.63 -7.33 -4.42
N LEU A 44 18.92 -6.48 -3.69
CA LEU A 44 19.45 -5.28 -3.04
C LEU A 44 19.46 -5.50 -1.52
N VAL A 45 20.62 -5.37 -0.87
CA VAL A 45 20.75 -5.74 0.54
C VAL A 45 21.70 -4.86 1.34
N GLY A 46 21.32 -4.51 2.57
CA GLY A 46 22.27 -3.91 3.54
C GLY A 46 22.56 -2.42 3.33
N ALA A 47 21.73 -1.68 2.58
CA ALA A 47 21.90 -0.23 2.47
C ALA A 47 21.61 0.47 3.80
N ARG A 48 22.34 1.56 4.08
CA ARG A 48 22.17 2.36 5.32
C ARG A 48 20.95 3.29 5.28
N TYR A 49 20.54 3.74 4.10
CA TYR A 49 19.38 4.59 3.88
C TYR A 49 18.32 3.80 3.10
N ASN A 50 18.19 3.99 1.79
CA ASN A 50 17.17 3.29 1.00
C ASN A 50 17.78 2.10 0.25
N GLY A 51 17.04 1.00 0.09
CA GLY A 51 17.49 -0.12 -0.73
C GLY A 51 17.62 0.29 -2.19
N LEU A 52 16.52 0.79 -2.75
CA LEU A 52 16.45 1.39 -4.08
C LEU A 52 15.85 2.79 -3.98
N ASN A 53 16.49 3.79 -4.55
CA ASN A 53 15.93 5.13 -4.68
C ASN A 53 15.82 5.52 -6.15
N ILE A 54 14.63 5.92 -6.57
CA ILE A 54 14.38 6.46 -7.91
C ILE A 54 13.66 7.81 -7.78
N ASP A 55 14.22 8.85 -8.40
CA ASP A 55 13.68 10.20 -8.30
C ASP A 55 13.72 11.03 -9.60
N ASP A 56 12.98 12.13 -9.59
CA ASP A 56 12.94 13.19 -10.62
C ASP A 56 14.11 14.20 -10.52
N GLY A 57 15.07 13.98 -9.62
CA GLY A 57 16.17 14.91 -9.35
C GLY A 57 15.73 16.27 -8.82
N GLY A 58 14.50 16.39 -8.28
CA GLY A 58 13.90 17.65 -7.87
C GLY A 58 13.36 18.49 -9.02
N GLN A 59 13.23 17.94 -10.23
CA GLN A 59 12.69 18.65 -11.40
C GLN A 59 11.24 18.25 -11.67
N TYR A 60 10.30 19.01 -11.11
CA TYR A 60 8.88 18.66 -11.10
C TYR A 60 8.22 18.65 -12.48
N ASP A 61 8.75 19.42 -13.42
CA ASP A 61 8.23 19.51 -14.79
C ASP A 61 8.82 18.44 -15.73
N SER A 62 9.76 17.62 -15.25
CA SER A 62 10.39 16.54 -16.00
C SER A 62 10.48 15.27 -15.13
N PRO A 63 9.33 14.62 -14.86
CA PRO A 63 9.29 13.47 -13.98
C PRO A 63 10.11 12.31 -14.53
N THR A 64 10.68 11.49 -13.64
CA THR A 64 11.16 10.17 -14.02
C THR A 64 9.97 9.33 -14.49
N HIS A 65 10.07 8.62 -15.62
CA HIS A 65 8.90 7.96 -16.19
C HIS A 65 9.15 6.63 -16.88
N HIS A 66 8.08 5.82 -17.03
CA HIS A 66 8.13 4.52 -17.72
C HIS A 66 9.16 3.59 -17.07
N ILE A 67 8.98 3.37 -15.77
CA ILE A 67 9.89 2.55 -14.95
C ILE A 67 9.24 1.20 -14.64
N MET A 68 9.95 0.11 -14.87
CA MET A 68 9.55 -1.25 -14.48
C MET A 68 10.53 -1.79 -13.44
N LEU A 69 10.00 -2.17 -12.28
CA LEU A 69 10.71 -2.92 -11.25
C LEU A 69 10.08 -4.31 -11.20
N LYS A 70 10.82 -5.36 -11.55
CA LYS A 70 10.25 -6.70 -11.66
C LYS A 70 11.10 -7.75 -10.97
N ASP A 71 10.45 -8.59 -10.16
CA ASP A 71 11.06 -9.73 -9.47
C ASP A 71 12.28 -9.31 -8.63
N LEU A 72 12.27 -8.10 -8.08
CA LEU A 72 13.35 -7.61 -7.21
C LEU A 72 13.19 -8.16 -5.79
N THR A 73 14.31 -8.45 -5.14
CA THR A 73 14.35 -8.69 -3.69
C THR A 73 15.10 -7.55 -3.02
N VAL A 74 14.43 -6.82 -2.14
CA VAL A 74 15.05 -5.72 -1.37
C VAL A 74 14.93 -6.03 0.11
N ARG A 75 16.05 -6.12 0.82
CA ARG A 75 16.02 -6.55 2.22
C ARG A 75 17.14 -6.05 3.10
N ASP A 76 16.90 -6.09 4.41
CA ASP A 76 17.89 -5.74 5.43
C ASP A 76 18.37 -4.28 5.23
N ILE A 77 17.42 -3.35 5.18
CA ILE A 77 17.64 -1.93 4.92
C ILE A 77 17.47 -1.15 6.22
N GLY A 78 18.40 -0.25 6.53
CA GLY A 78 18.49 0.30 7.88
C GLY A 78 18.91 -0.78 8.88
N PRO A 79 18.62 -0.62 10.18
CA PRO A 79 17.24 -0.93 10.55
C PRO A 79 16.52 0.19 11.31
N GLU A 80 17.20 1.30 11.58
CA GLU A 80 16.66 2.42 12.34
C GLU A 80 16.39 3.63 11.44
N GLY A 81 15.31 4.35 11.74
CA GLY A 81 14.96 5.59 11.07
C GLY A 81 14.18 5.39 9.77
N ASN A 82 14.02 6.49 9.04
CA ASN A 82 13.27 6.56 7.79
C ASN A 82 14.10 6.01 6.62
N CYS A 83 14.25 4.69 6.59
CA CYS A 83 15.04 3.93 5.63
C CYS A 83 14.11 3.02 4.83
N ASP A 84 13.89 3.35 3.56
CA ASP A 84 12.86 2.69 2.74
C ASP A 84 13.45 1.50 1.97
N GLY A 85 12.67 0.44 1.79
CA GLY A 85 13.04 -0.64 0.87
C GLY A 85 13.17 -0.08 -0.55
N ILE A 86 12.07 0.43 -1.09
CA ILE A 86 12.01 1.09 -2.39
C ILE A 86 11.44 2.50 -2.20
N LYS A 87 12.21 3.52 -2.54
CA LYS A 87 11.80 4.93 -2.51
C LYS A 87 11.56 5.43 -3.93
N LEU A 88 10.36 5.95 -4.17
CA LEU A 88 9.93 6.51 -5.45
C LEU A 88 9.50 7.97 -5.24
N SER A 89 10.13 8.90 -5.95
CA SER A 89 9.87 10.34 -5.80
C SER A 89 9.68 11.02 -7.15
N GLY A 90 8.48 11.56 -7.40
CA GLY A 90 8.21 12.26 -8.67
C GLY A 90 8.22 11.33 -9.89
N ILE A 91 7.78 10.08 -9.73
CA ILE A 91 7.76 9.10 -10.81
C ILE A 91 6.37 9.00 -11.43
N THR A 92 6.30 8.96 -12.75
CA THR A 92 5.04 8.79 -13.50
C THR A 92 5.10 7.57 -14.42
N ASP A 93 3.99 6.87 -14.62
CA ASP A 93 3.92 5.67 -15.48
C ASP A 93 4.92 4.59 -15.03
N PHE A 94 4.66 3.93 -13.91
CA PHE A 94 5.58 2.94 -13.36
C PHE A 94 4.87 1.66 -12.93
N ARG A 95 5.64 0.58 -12.89
CA ARG A 95 5.17 -0.74 -12.45
C ARG A 95 6.18 -1.36 -11.50
N VAL A 96 5.67 -1.93 -10.40
CA VAL A 96 6.43 -2.74 -9.44
C VAL A 96 5.75 -4.11 -9.37
N GLU A 97 6.39 -5.15 -9.88
CA GLU A 97 5.77 -6.44 -10.13
C GLU A 97 6.54 -7.59 -9.50
N GLY A 98 5.87 -8.44 -8.72
CA GLY A 98 6.47 -9.66 -8.17
C GLY A 98 7.64 -9.40 -7.21
N CYS A 99 7.80 -8.18 -6.73
CA CYS A 99 8.91 -7.82 -5.85
C CYS A 99 8.67 -8.30 -4.42
N THR A 100 9.75 -8.69 -3.74
CA THR A 100 9.76 -9.00 -2.31
C THR A 100 10.56 -7.94 -1.56
N VAL A 101 9.92 -7.29 -0.59
CA VAL A 101 10.55 -6.26 0.25
C VAL A 101 10.45 -6.65 1.73
N GLU A 102 11.59 -6.75 2.41
CA GLU A 102 11.63 -7.26 3.78
C GLU A 102 12.56 -6.45 4.68
N ARG A 103 12.20 -6.28 5.96
CA ARG A 103 13.10 -5.74 6.98
C ARG A 103 13.73 -4.40 6.58
N TRP A 104 12.89 -3.40 6.36
CA TRP A 104 13.28 -2.00 6.16
C TRP A 104 13.42 -1.26 7.51
N GLY A 105 13.70 0.04 7.48
CA GLY A 105 13.90 0.84 8.69
C GLY A 105 12.63 1.01 9.53
N ASP A 106 12.78 1.13 10.85
CA ASP A 106 11.63 1.21 11.77
C ASP A 106 10.81 2.51 11.72
N GLY A 107 11.32 3.54 11.05
CA GLY A 107 10.56 4.73 10.63
C GLY A 107 10.28 4.77 9.13
N GLY A 108 10.76 3.80 8.36
CA GLY A 108 10.71 3.75 6.91
C GLY A 108 9.50 3.01 6.36
N GLN A 109 9.51 2.83 5.03
CA GLN A 109 8.48 2.12 4.30
C GLN A 109 9.06 0.98 3.47
N GLY A 110 8.31 -0.10 3.29
CA GLY A 110 8.67 -1.11 2.29
C GLY A 110 8.72 -0.50 0.89
N ILE A 111 7.66 0.23 0.52
CA ILE A 111 7.62 1.05 -0.69
C ILE A 111 7.07 2.44 -0.34
N ASP A 112 7.92 3.47 -0.40
CA ASP A 112 7.57 4.88 -0.24
C ASP A 112 7.33 5.54 -1.60
N MET A 113 6.23 6.27 -1.74
CA MET A 113 5.94 7.08 -2.92
C MET A 113 5.63 8.52 -2.51
N VAL A 114 6.35 9.47 -3.09
CA VAL A 114 6.14 10.91 -2.90
C VAL A 114 5.86 11.57 -4.25
N GLY A 115 4.60 11.97 -4.47
CA GLY A 115 4.17 12.64 -5.70
C GLY A 115 4.33 11.80 -6.95
N CYS A 116 4.00 10.51 -6.87
CA CYS A 116 4.05 9.57 -7.98
C CYS A 116 2.67 9.41 -8.64
N HIS A 117 2.62 9.28 -9.97
CA HIS A 117 1.37 9.23 -10.74
C HIS A 117 1.30 8.00 -11.66
N ARG A 118 0.08 7.49 -11.91
CA ARG A 118 -0.18 6.39 -12.88
C ARG A 118 0.68 5.15 -12.64
N GLY A 119 0.74 4.71 -11.38
CA GLY A 119 1.56 3.59 -10.93
C GLY A 119 0.77 2.32 -10.70
N VAL A 120 1.41 1.17 -10.91
CA VAL A 120 0.86 -0.15 -10.55
C VAL A 120 1.87 -0.92 -9.69
N ILE A 121 1.46 -1.31 -8.49
CA ILE A 121 2.18 -2.24 -7.63
C ILE A 121 1.38 -3.54 -7.60
N GLU A 122 1.94 -4.63 -8.12
CA GLU A 122 1.21 -5.87 -8.33
C GLU A 122 1.99 -7.12 -7.93
N GLY A 123 1.34 -8.03 -7.20
CA GLY A 123 1.93 -9.33 -6.88
C GLY A 123 3.13 -9.24 -5.94
N CYS A 124 3.34 -8.09 -5.29
CA CYS A 124 4.47 -7.88 -4.40
C CYS A 124 4.21 -8.49 -3.01
N THR A 125 5.28 -8.89 -2.33
CA THR A 125 5.25 -9.34 -0.94
C THR A 125 6.04 -8.39 -0.05
N LEU A 126 5.44 -7.96 1.05
CA LEU A 126 6.03 -7.06 2.03
C LEU A 126 6.03 -7.70 3.41
N ARG A 127 7.21 -7.78 4.05
CA ARG A 127 7.35 -8.38 5.39
C ARG A 127 8.20 -7.55 6.35
N PHE A 128 7.68 -7.28 7.53
CA PHE A 128 8.46 -6.61 8.58
C PHE A 128 8.02 -7.01 9.98
N VAL A 129 7.67 -6.04 10.83
CA VAL A 129 7.10 -6.21 12.17
C VAL A 129 5.86 -5.32 12.32
N ASP A 130 4.93 -5.66 13.21
CA ASP A 130 3.58 -5.07 13.23
C ASP A 130 3.46 -3.61 13.71
N ASP A 131 4.48 -3.07 14.37
CA ASP A 131 4.38 -1.84 15.16
C ASP A 131 5.39 -0.75 14.76
N LYS A 132 6.17 -0.99 13.71
CA LYS A 132 7.22 -0.10 13.21
C LYS A 132 7.12 0.10 11.70
N GLY A 133 7.39 1.30 11.20
CA GLY A 133 7.35 1.62 9.78
C GLY A 133 6.01 1.31 9.11
N TYR A 134 5.96 1.43 7.78
CA TYR A 134 4.77 1.16 6.96
C TYR A 134 5.10 0.20 5.81
N GLY A 135 4.11 -0.53 5.30
CA GLY A 135 4.32 -1.45 4.17
C GLY A 135 4.45 -0.65 2.86
N VAL A 136 3.33 -0.18 2.33
CA VAL A 136 3.29 0.73 1.18
C VAL A 136 2.71 2.07 1.62
N GLN A 137 3.33 3.18 1.19
CA GLN A 137 2.78 4.53 1.38
C GLN A 137 2.73 5.31 0.07
N ALA A 138 1.59 5.94 -0.23
CA ALA A 138 1.42 6.87 -1.35
C ALA A 138 1.04 8.26 -0.84
N LYS A 139 1.96 9.24 -0.87
CA LYS A 139 1.76 10.59 -0.30
C LYS A 139 2.27 11.70 -1.24
N GLY A 140 2.14 12.96 -0.84
CA GLY A 140 2.79 14.08 -1.55
C GLY A 140 2.21 14.39 -2.92
N GLY A 141 0.90 14.20 -3.09
CA GLY A 141 0.20 14.43 -4.35
C GLY A 141 0.13 13.18 -5.24
N CYS A 142 0.35 11.98 -4.70
CA CYS A 142 0.16 10.75 -5.46
C CYS A 142 -1.25 10.66 -6.05
N THR A 143 -1.36 10.24 -7.32
CA THR A 143 -2.66 10.03 -7.98
C THR A 143 -2.63 8.86 -8.94
N ASP A 144 -3.78 8.21 -9.12
CA ASP A 144 -3.99 7.10 -10.05
C ASP A 144 -2.99 5.94 -9.81
N ILE A 145 -2.78 5.60 -8.54
CA ILE A 145 -1.96 4.46 -8.13
C ILE A 145 -2.86 3.26 -7.83
N ILE A 146 -2.46 2.10 -8.31
CA ILE A 146 -3.13 0.83 -8.03
C ILE A 146 -2.16 -0.09 -7.31
N VAL A 147 -2.53 -0.52 -6.11
CA VAL A 147 -1.86 -1.59 -5.36
C VAL A 147 -2.77 -2.81 -5.41
N ARG A 148 -2.33 -3.91 -6.01
CA ARG A 148 -3.21 -5.05 -6.23
C ARG A 148 -2.55 -6.40 -6.11
N ARG A 149 -3.31 -7.38 -5.63
CA ARG A 149 -2.82 -8.77 -5.48
C ARG A 149 -1.50 -8.84 -4.72
N CYS A 150 -1.24 -7.88 -3.85
CA CYS A 150 -0.06 -7.83 -3.00
C CYS A 150 -0.32 -8.53 -1.68
N ARG A 151 0.75 -9.00 -1.05
CA ARG A 151 0.71 -9.68 0.23
C ARG A 151 1.51 -8.91 1.28
N PHE A 152 0.84 -8.53 2.35
CA PHE A 152 1.41 -7.82 3.48
C PHE A 152 1.41 -8.76 4.68
N GLU A 153 2.58 -9.10 5.21
CA GLU A 153 2.72 -9.93 6.40
C GLU A 153 3.47 -9.15 7.47
N HIS A 154 2.78 -8.79 8.55
CA HIS A 154 3.35 -7.97 9.62
C HIS A 154 4.06 -6.73 9.05
N ALA A 155 3.48 -6.12 8.02
CA ALA A 155 4.14 -5.14 7.17
C ALA A 155 4.09 -3.73 7.77
N GLY A 156 4.42 -3.61 9.06
CA GLY A 156 4.51 -2.34 9.75
C GLY A 156 3.32 -1.98 10.62
N ALA A 157 3.44 -0.83 11.30
CA ALA A 157 2.37 -0.20 12.05
C ALA A 157 1.14 0.12 11.19
N ARG A 158 1.38 0.38 9.90
CA ARG A 158 0.34 0.59 8.88
C ARG A 158 0.77 -0.17 7.63
N ALA A 159 0.11 -1.28 7.33
CA ALA A 159 0.51 -2.12 6.19
C ALA A 159 0.31 -1.38 4.85
N MET A 160 -0.82 -0.70 4.68
CA MET A 160 -1.07 0.20 3.57
C MET A 160 -1.46 1.58 4.09
N GLN A 161 -0.68 2.61 3.75
CA GLN A 161 -1.03 4.00 4.04
C GLN A 161 -1.30 4.77 2.74
N ILE A 162 -2.53 5.25 2.61
CA ILE A 162 -2.99 6.08 1.50
C ILE A 162 -2.95 7.53 1.98
N GLY A 163 -2.06 8.33 1.42
CA GLY A 163 -1.71 9.66 1.89
C GLY A 163 -0.72 9.66 3.06
N GLY A 164 -0.67 10.74 3.85
CA GLY A 164 0.31 10.88 4.92
C GLY A 164 0.56 12.31 5.38
N SER A 165 1.84 12.61 5.60
CA SER A 165 2.33 13.93 5.97
C SER A 165 3.58 14.23 5.17
N THR A 166 3.43 14.99 4.09
CA THR A 166 4.52 15.32 3.18
C THR A 166 4.94 16.77 3.41
N GLY A 167 6.25 17.03 3.43
CA GLY A 167 6.76 18.40 3.39
C GLY A 167 6.19 19.13 2.17
N LEU A 168 5.62 20.32 2.36
CA LEU A 168 4.86 21.04 1.33
C LEU A 168 5.66 21.25 0.02
N GLN A 169 6.97 21.43 0.15
CA GLN A 169 7.89 21.59 -0.97
C GLN A 169 8.02 20.34 -1.85
N PHE A 170 7.70 19.15 -1.33
CA PHE A 170 7.86 17.87 -2.02
C PHE A 170 6.60 17.38 -2.73
N PHE A 171 5.53 18.20 -2.78
CA PHE A 171 4.32 17.84 -3.51
C PHE A 171 4.53 17.85 -5.02
N ARG A 172 3.99 16.84 -5.71
CA ARG A 172 3.90 16.81 -7.17
C ARG A 172 2.44 16.58 -7.59
N PRO A 173 1.83 17.51 -8.35
CA PRO A 173 2.36 18.82 -8.72
C PRO A 173 2.53 19.75 -7.50
N PRO A 174 3.30 20.84 -7.61
CA PRO A 174 3.44 21.83 -6.55
C PRO A 174 2.10 22.40 -6.10
N LEU A 175 1.99 22.67 -4.80
CA LEU A 175 0.80 23.27 -4.22
C LEU A 175 0.56 24.68 -4.77
N LYS A 176 -0.71 24.99 -5.06
CA LYS A 176 -1.12 26.30 -5.57
C LYS A 176 -1.93 27.06 -4.51
N PRO A 177 -1.66 28.35 -4.27
CA PRO A 177 -2.49 29.19 -3.41
C PRO A 177 -3.97 29.16 -3.85
N GLY A 178 -4.90 29.07 -2.89
CA GLY A 178 -6.34 28.99 -3.17
C GLY A 178 -6.82 27.67 -3.80
N GLY A 179 -5.94 26.68 -3.98
CA GLY A 179 -6.31 25.34 -4.46
C GLY A 179 -6.79 24.40 -3.35
N GLU A 180 -7.56 23.39 -3.72
CA GLU A 180 -7.87 22.25 -2.87
C GLU A 180 -6.77 21.18 -2.97
N HIS A 181 -6.14 20.86 -1.85
CA HIS A 181 -5.00 19.95 -1.75
C HIS A 181 -5.36 18.69 -0.97
N ALA A 182 -4.70 17.59 -1.31
CA ALA A 182 -4.80 16.31 -0.62
C ALA A 182 -3.46 15.59 -0.77
N GLU A 183 -3.12 14.74 0.19
CA GLU A 183 -1.90 13.93 0.17
C GLU A 183 -1.90 12.89 -0.95
N ALA A 184 -3.08 12.34 -1.25
CA ALA A 184 -3.27 11.44 -2.37
C ALA A 184 -4.72 11.45 -2.86
N ARG A 185 -4.91 11.10 -4.13
CA ARG A 185 -6.22 10.97 -4.79
C ARG A 185 -6.25 9.70 -5.64
N ASN A 186 -7.43 9.18 -5.92
CA ASN A 186 -7.64 8.07 -6.86
C ASN A 186 -6.76 6.83 -6.62
N ILE A 187 -6.46 6.53 -5.36
CA ILE A 187 -5.67 5.35 -5.01
C ILE A 187 -6.61 4.14 -4.91
N THR A 188 -6.27 3.05 -5.59
CA THR A 188 -7.01 1.78 -5.51
C THR A 188 -6.15 0.71 -4.85
N VAL A 189 -6.69 0.04 -3.84
CA VAL A 189 -6.09 -1.10 -3.16
C VAL A 189 -7.03 -2.30 -3.31
N GLU A 190 -6.66 -3.30 -4.10
CA GLU A 190 -7.58 -4.40 -4.43
C GLU A 190 -6.97 -5.79 -4.55
N GLY A 191 -7.71 -6.81 -4.11
CA GLY A 191 -7.22 -8.19 -4.21
C GLY A 191 -6.03 -8.49 -3.31
N CYS A 192 -5.67 -7.60 -2.37
CA CYS A 192 -4.52 -7.79 -1.50
C CYS A 192 -4.88 -8.66 -0.29
N THR A 193 -3.87 -9.36 0.25
CA THR A 193 -3.97 -10.07 1.53
C THR A 193 -3.13 -9.37 2.58
N PHE A 194 -3.73 -9.07 3.73
CA PHE A 194 -3.08 -8.49 4.89
C PHE A 194 -3.10 -9.51 6.04
N ILE A 195 -1.95 -9.76 6.65
CA ILE A 195 -1.80 -10.63 7.81
C ILE A 195 -1.10 -9.83 8.90
N GLY A 196 -1.75 -9.66 10.05
CA GLY A 196 -1.19 -8.86 11.14
C GLY A 196 -1.27 -7.35 10.88
N SER A 197 -0.22 -6.65 11.32
CA SER A 197 -0.06 -5.20 11.42
C SER A 197 -0.96 -4.52 12.46
N THR A 198 -0.48 -3.40 13.00
CA THR A 198 -1.27 -2.58 13.93
C THR A 198 -2.54 -2.04 13.27
N ALA A 199 -2.40 -1.56 12.03
CA ALA A 199 -3.52 -1.26 11.14
C ALA A 199 -3.28 -1.85 9.75
N ALA A 200 -4.30 -2.46 9.15
CA ALA A 200 -4.20 -3.00 7.80
C ALA A 200 -4.18 -1.87 6.76
N VAL A 201 -5.16 -0.96 6.79
CA VAL A 201 -5.24 0.16 5.84
C VAL A 201 -5.46 1.49 6.56
N SER A 202 -4.76 2.54 6.16
CA SER A 202 -4.92 3.89 6.72
C SER A 202 -5.19 4.89 5.60
N PHE A 203 -6.34 5.55 5.65
CA PHE A 203 -6.69 6.70 4.82
C PHE A 203 -6.25 7.98 5.54
N VAL A 204 -5.31 8.72 4.98
CA VAL A 204 -4.64 9.82 5.69
C VAL A 204 -4.54 11.06 4.80
N GLY A 205 -5.42 12.04 5.00
CA GLY A 205 -5.43 13.28 4.21
C GLY A 205 -5.75 13.07 2.73
N ILE A 206 -6.59 12.09 2.40
CA ILE A 206 -6.97 11.75 1.02
C ILE A 206 -8.25 12.45 0.59
N ASP A 207 -8.40 12.64 -0.72
CA ASP A 207 -9.66 13.00 -1.36
C ASP A 207 -10.00 11.94 -2.41
N GLY A 208 -10.71 10.90 -1.99
CA GLY A 208 -11.03 9.74 -2.82
C GLY A 208 -9.96 8.64 -2.79
N ALA A 209 -10.38 7.44 -2.38
CA ALA A 209 -9.62 6.19 -2.54
C ALA A 209 -10.58 5.00 -2.51
N THR A 210 -10.21 3.89 -3.15
CA THR A 210 -11.00 2.65 -3.17
C THR A 210 -10.20 1.50 -2.60
N VAL A 211 -10.72 0.85 -1.57
CA VAL A 211 -10.15 -0.33 -0.94
C VAL A 211 -11.19 -1.45 -1.06
N ARG A 212 -10.95 -2.39 -1.99
CA ARG A 212 -11.96 -3.41 -2.32
C ARG A 212 -11.41 -4.81 -2.55
N PHE A 213 -12.23 -5.83 -2.29
CA PHE A 213 -11.83 -7.22 -2.51
C PHE A 213 -10.50 -7.58 -1.83
N ASN A 214 -10.22 -7.04 -0.64
CA ASN A 214 -9.03 -7.41 0.12
C ASN A 214 -9.41 -8.42 1.21
N THR A 215 -8.51 -9.35 1.53
CA THR A 215 -8.65 -10.21 2.71
C THR A 215 -7.72 -9.70 3.80
N ILE A 216 -8.29 -9.26 4.93
CA ILE A 216 -7.59 -8.75 6.10
C ILE A 216 -7.73 -9.77 7.22
N TYR A 217 -6.64 -10.45 7.55
CA TYR A 217 -6.58 -11.52 8.55
C TYR A 217 -5.76 -11.06 9.77
N ARG A 218 -6.39 -11.14 10.93
CA ARG A 218 -5.80 -10.83 12.24
C ARG A 218 -5.07 -9.47 12.28
N PRO A 219 -5.68 -8.36 11.79
CA PRO A 219 -5.15 -7.06 12.14
C PRO A 219 -5.19 -6.91 13.66
N LYS A 220 -4.20 -6.24 14.25
CA LYS A 220 -4.21 -6.03 15.70
C LYS A 220 -5.32 -5.05 16.07
N ARG A 221 -5.01 -3.75 16.08
CA ARG A 221 -5.92 -2.74 16.63
C ARG A 221 -7.04 -2.38 15.69
N TRP A 222 -6.71 -2.17 14.41
CA TRP A 222 -7.64 -1.57 13.45
C TRP A 222 -7.62 -2.26 12.10
N ALA A 223 -8.80 -2.54 11.56
CA ALA A 223 -8.92 -2.90 10.14
C ALA A 223 -8.61 -1.66 9.29
N ILE A 224 -9.18 -0.51 9.65
CA ILE A 224 -8.92 0.75 8.97
C ILE A 224 -8.69 1.93 9.92
N ARG A 225 -7.97 2.94 9.44
CA ARG A 225 -7.85 4.26 10.08
C ARG A 225 -8.26 5.36 9.10
N ILE A 226 -8.91 6.41 9.59
CA ILE A 226 -9.26 7.62 8.85
C ILE A 226 -8.64 8.81 9.60
N LEU A 227 -7.61 9.42 9.05
CA LEU A 227 -6.77 10.41 9.73
C LEU A 227 -6.56 11.66 8.88
N GLN A 228 -6.24 12.76 9.54
CA GLN A 228 -5.77 14.00 8.93
C GLN A 228 -4.45 14.43 9.58
N GLU A 229 -3.34 14.13 8.94
CA GLU A 229 -2.00 14.50 9.42
C GLU A 229 -1.57 15.87 8.89
N THR A 230 -1.68 16.12 7.57
CA THR A 230 -1.44 17.45 6.99
C THR A 230 -2.66 18.37 7.17
N ARG A 231 -2.47 19.53 7.82
CA ARG A 231 -3.53 20.52 8.09
C ARG A 231 -3.19 21.93 7.63
N ALA A 232 -2.21 22.04 6.72
CA ALA A 232 -1.87 23.31 6.11
C ALA A 232 -3.05 23.88 5.32
N GLU A 233 -3.04 25.19 5.07
CA GLU A 233 -4.08 25.87 4.30
C GLU A 233 -4.29 25.20 2.93
N GLY A 234 -5.56 25.10 2.51
CA GLY A 234 -5.98 24.46 1.26
C GLY A 234 -6.09 22.93 1.32
N PHE A 235 -5.57 22.25 2.35
CA PHE A 235 -5.78 20.80 2.49
C PHE A 235 -7.20 20.49 2.94
N VAL A 236 -7.89 19.71 2.12
CA VAL A 236 -9.26 19.28 2.45
C VAL A 236 -9.23 18.18 3.52
N PRO A 237 -10.28 18.07 4.37
CA PRO A 237 -10.41 16.96 5.29
C PRO A 237 -10.41 15.62 4.57
N CYS A 238 -9.83 14.60 5.20
CA CYS A 238 -9.78 13.23 4.70
C CYS A 238 -11.21 12.73 4.44
N ARG A 239 -11.51 12.44 3.17
CA ARG A 239 -12.89 12.27 2.68
C ARG A 239 -12.99 11.33 1.48
N ASN A 240 -14.21 10.92 1.17
CA ASN A 240 -14.56 10.19 -0.06
C ASN A 240 -13.89 8.81 -0.21
N GLY A 241 -13.46 8.18 0.89
CA GLY A 241 -12.94 6.81 0.86
C GLY A 241 -14.06 5.76 0.68
N ARG A 242 -13.77 4.71 -0.09
CA ARG A 242 -14.66 3.58 -0.34
C ARG A 242 -14.01 2.31 0.18
N PHE A 243 -14.70 1.61 1.07
CA PHE A 243 -14.25 0.34 1.63
C PHE A 243 -15.32 -0.72 1.34
N THR A 244 -15.13 -1.55 0.31
CA THR A 244 -16.18 -2.46 -0.17
C THR A 244 -15.71 -3.86 -0.50
N ASP A 245 -16.60 -4.85 -0.39
CA ASP A 245 -16.33 -6.23 -0.85
C ASP A 245 -15.10 -6.87 -0.18
N ASN A 246 -14.65 -6.37 0.97
CA ASN A 246 -13.50 -6.91 1.70
C ASN A 246 -13.92 -8.03 2.66
N LEU A 247 -13.02 -8.97 2.92
CA LEU A 247 -13.16 -10.00 3.95
C LEU A 247 -12.24 -9.68 5.13
N ILE A 248 -12.80 -9.48 6.31
CA ILE A 248 -12.08 -9.10 7.53
C ILE A 248 -12.33 -10.18 8.59
N VAL A 249 -11.26 -10.87 8.97
CA VAL A 249 -11.25 -11.86 10.05
C VAL A 249 -10.30 -11.36 11.13
N PHE A 250 -10.77 -11.27 12.37
CA PHE A 250 -10.04 -10.61 13.46
C PHE A 250 -10.32 -11.29 14.80
N ARG A 251 -9.57 -10.92 15.84
CA ARG A 251 -9.94 -11.24 17.23
C ARG A 251 -10.44 -10.01 17.95
N THR A 252 -11.58 -10.14 18.59
CA THR A 252 -12.24 -9.07 19.33
C THR A 252 -11.40 -8.58 20.51
N GLY A 253 -10.56 -9.43 21.09
CA GLY A 253 -9.65 -9.07 22.18
C GLY A 253 -8.47 -8.17 21.77
N GLU A 254 -8.11 -8.12 20.49
CA GLU A 254 -7.02 -7.26 19.98
C GLU A 254 -7.56 -5.94 19.40
N TRP A 255 -8.87 -5.84 19.21
CA TRP A 255 -9.55 -4.75 18.51
C TRP A 255 -9.73 -3.52 19.40
N TYR A 256 -9.45 -2.34 18.84
CA TYR A 256 -9.60 -1.06 19.53
C TYR A 256 -10.63 -0.21 18.78
N GLU A 257 -11.43 0.57 19.50
CA GLU A 257 -12.40 1.53 18.93
C GLU A 257 -13.40 0.87 17.95
N GLY A 258 -13.75 -0.40 18.16
CA GLY A 258 -14.62 -1.14 17.24
C GLY A 258 -13.97 -1.39 15.87
N GLY A 259 -12.64 -1.41 15.80
CA GLY A 259 -11.87 -1.77 14.62
C GLY A 259 -11.58 -0.66 13.62
N VAL A 260 -12.11 0.53 13.87
CA VAL A 260 -11.97 1.69 12.99
C VAL A 260 -11.55 2.90 13.81
N ASN A 261 -10.33 3.39 13.55
CA ASN A 261 -9.83 4.61 14.19
C ASN A 261 -10.21 5.83 13.35
N ILE A 262 -10.85 6.82 13.97
CA ILE A 262 -11.20 8.08 13.30
C ILE A 262 -10.52 9.22 14.05
N GLY A 263 -9.59 9.88 13.37
CA GLY A 263 -8.90 11.05 13.89
C GLY A 263 -9.71 12.34 13.69
N PRO A 264 -9.37 13.40 14.45
CA PRO A 264 -9.97 14.71 14.26
C PRO A 264 -9.62 15.32 12.90
N ALA A 265 -10.38 16.35 12.50
CA ALA A 265 -10.21 17.09 11.23
C ALA A 265 -10.37 16.22 9.97
N THR A 266 -11.17 15.17 10.06
CA THR A 266 -11.58 14.31 8.94
C THR A 266 -13.05 14.58 8.59
N ALA A 267 -13.50 14.19 7.41
CA ALA A 267 -14.92 14.19 7.04
C ALA A 267 -15.44 12.75 6.87
N PRO A 268 -15.51 11.96 7.98
CA PRO A 268 -15.72 10.53 7.91
C PRO A 268 -17.13 10.15 7.43
N THR A 269 -18.09 11.07 7.51
CA THR A 269 -19.47 10.88 7.01
C THR A 269 -19.57 10.82 5.48
N THR A 270 -18.49 11.18 4.76
CA THR A 270 -18.40 11.09 3.29
C THR A 270 -17.95 9.71 2.81
N PHE A 271 -17.51 8.84 3.71
CA PHE A 271 -17.04 7.51 3.35
C PHE A 271 -18.20 6.61 2.93
N THR A 272 -17.88 5.57 2.14
CA THR A 272 -18.85 4.54 1.76
C THR A 272 -18.34 3.17 2.20
N PHE A 273 -19.20 2.45 2.93
CA PHE A 273 -18.98 1.06 3.31
C PHE A 273 -20.06 0.19 2.69
N ALA A 274 -19.66 -0.88 1.99
CA ALA A 274 -20.63 -1.78 1.39
C ALA A 274 -20.10 -3.20 1.20
N ARG A 275 -20.94 -4.20 1.47
CA ARG A 275 -20.66 -5.62 1.20
C ARG A 275 -19.35 -6.13 1.81
N ASN A 276 -18.88 -5.55 2.91
CA ASN A 276 -17.75 -6.14 3.63
C ASN A 276 -18.25 -7.26 4.52
N TRP A 277 -17.34 -8.19 4.79
CA TRP A 277 -17.59 -9.35 5.63
C TRP A 277 -16.72 -9.27 6.87
N TRP A 278 -17.35 -9.20 8.04
CA TRP A 278 -16.69 -9.05 9.31
C TRP A 278 -16.91 -10.29 10.16
N TYR A 279 -15.82 -10.93 10.58
CA TYR A 279 -15.89 -12.13 11.41
C TYR A 279 -14.85 -12.06 12.55
N GLY A 280 -15.35 -11.82 13.76
CA GLY A 280 -14.59 -12.00 15.00
C GLY A 280 -14.50 -13.49 15.30
N GLU A 281 -13.34 -14.11 15.07
CA GLU A 281 -13.18 -15.57 15.16
C GLU A 281 -13.30 -16.11 16.59
N ASP A 282 -13.01 -15.26 17.58
CA ASP A 282 -13.08 -15.55 19.02
C ASP A 282 -14.44 -15.23 19.65
N ALA A 283 -15.23 -14.34 19.03
CA ALA A 283 -16.57 -13.95 19.48
C ALA A 283 -17.40 -13.46 18.28
N PRO A 284 -17.98 -14.38 17.47
CA PRO A 284 -18.69 -14.04 16.24
C PRO A 284 -19.84 -13.04 16.42
N GLU A 285 -20.53 -13.08 17.56
CA GLU A 285 -21.61 -12.15 17.91
C GLU A 285 -21.13 -10.70 18.09
N ARG A 286 -19.82 -10.49 18.30
CA ARG A 286 -19.18 -9.17 18.43
C ARG A 286 -18.50 -8.73 17.13
N SER A 287 -18.92 -9.27 15.99
CA SER A 287 -18.28 -8.98 14.70
C SER A 287 -18.56 -7.60 14.11
N LYS A 288 -19.55 -6.87 14.62
CA LYS A 288 -19.98 -5.59 14.04
C LYS A 288 -19.00 -4.46 14.41
N PRO A 289 -18.35 -3.79 13.44
CA PRO A 289 -17.43 -2.68 13.70
C PRO A 289 -18.17 -1.38 14.03
N ALA A 290 -17.43 -0.40 14.56
CA ALA A 290 -17.90 0.97 14.78
C ALA A 290 -17.58 1.85 13.55
N LEU A 291 -18.47 1.86 12.55
CA LEU A 291 -18.30 2.64 11.33
C LEU A 291 -18.87 4.06 11.47
N PRO A 292 -18.29 5.07 10.79
CA PRO A 292 -18.81 6.46 10.85
C PRO A 292 -20.12 6.67 10.10
N VAL A 293 -20.47 5.73 9.21
CA VAL A 293 -21.72 5.70 8.45
C VAL A 293 -22.21 4.26 8.38
N SER A 294 -23.51 4.10 8.16
CA SER A 294 -24.09 2.77 8.01
C SER A 294 -23.54 2.06 6.78
N GLU A 295 -23.13 0.81 6.97
CA GLU A 295 -22.69 -0.04 5.87
C GLU A 295 -23.89 -0.66 5.14
N LYS A 296 -23.84 -0.65 3.81
CA LYS A 296 -24.84 -1.28 2.95
C LYS A 296 -24.49 -2.74 2.72
N GLU A 297 -25.43 -3.65 2.98
CA GLU A 297 -25.29 -5.09 2.66
C GLU A 297 -24.05 -5.76 3.32
N GLY A 298 -23.61 -5.26 4.47
CA GLY A 298 -22.53 -5.88 5.25
C GLY A 298 -22.97 -7.21 5.89
N VAL A 299 -22.03 -8.15 6.01
CA VAL A 299 -22.25 -9.44 6.70
C VAL A 299 -21.39 -9.47 7.96
N TYR A 300 -21.99 -9.83 9.10
CA TYR A 300 -21.34 -9.84 10.40
C TYR A 300 -21.53 -11.18 11.09
N GLY A 301 -20.47 -11.75 11.66
CA GLY A 301 -20.54 -12.91 12.56
C GLY A 301 -20.73 -14.26 11.88
N VAL A 302 -20.77 -14.30 10.54
CA VAL A 302 -20.87 -15.54 9.79
C VAL A 302 -19.47 -16.03 9.46
N ASN A 303 -19.14 -17.28 9.83
CA ASN A 303 -17.84 -17.86 9.55
C ASN A 303 -17.59 -17.95 8.02
N PRO A 304 -16.50 -17.35 7.50
CA PRO A 304 -16.19 -17.35 6.07
C PRO A 304 -15.59 -18.67 5.56
N ARG A 305 -15.31 -19.64 6.43
CA ARG A 305 -14.70 -20.94 6.10
C ARG A 305 -13.40 -20.78 5.33
N LEU A 306 -12.42 -20.09 5.94
CA LEU A 306 -11.06 -20.00 5.40
C LEU A 306 -10.40 -21.39 5.41
N ARG A 307 -9.65 -21.74 4.36
CA ARG A 307 -9.09 -23.10 4.19
C ARG A 307 -8.00 -23.44 5.19
N ALA A 308 -6.96 -22.62 5.27
CA ALA A 308 -5.82 -22.87 6.15
C ALA A 308 -5.14 -21.54 6.55
N PRO A 309 -5.85 -20.66 7.29
CA PRO A 309 -5.36 -19.31 7.56
C PRO A 309 -4.07 -19.29 8.40
N GLU A 310 -3.89 -20.25 9.31
CA GLU A 310 -2.65 -20.45 10.08
C GLU A 310 -1.45 -20.87 9.22
N LYS A 311 -1.69 -21.35 7.99
CA LYS A 311 -0.66 -21.66 6.99
C LYS A 311 -0.53 -20.57 5.93
N GLY A 312 -1.23 -19.44 6.10
CA GLY A 312 -1.22 -18.30 5.19
C GLY A 312 -2.16 -18.39 3.98
N ASP A 313 -2.93 -19.50 3.83
CA ASP A 313 -3.98 -19.63 2.82
C ASP A 313 -5.28 -18.99 3.34
N LEU A 314 -5.51 -17.76 2.88
CA LEU A 314 -6.68 -16.95 3.22
C LEU A 314 -7.81 -17.06 2.18
N SER A 315 -7.74 -18.05 1.29
CA SER A 315 -8.88 -18.36 0.41
C SER A 315 -9.96 -19.11 1.18
N VAL A 316 -11.16 -19.14 0.61
CA VAL A 316 -12.32 -19.81 1.21
C VAL A 316 -12.52 -21.22 0.64
N GLU A 317 -13.12 -22.08 1.45
CA GLU A 317 -13.57 -23.40 1.03
C GLU A 317 -14.64 -23.33 -0.07
N ALA A 318 -14.78 -24.42 -0.83
CA ALA A 318 -15.87 -24.56 -1.79
C ALA A 318 -17.23 -24.49 -1.07
N GLY A 319 -18.17 -23.72 -1.62
CA GLY A 319 -19.47 -23.50 -0.98
C GLY A 319 -19.45 -22.53 0.21
N SER A 320 -18.33 -21.87 0.49
CA SER A 320 -18.28 -20.80 1.48
C SER A 320 -19.30 -19.70 1.15
N PRO A 321 -20.02 -19.16 2.16
CA PRO A 321 -20.92 -18.05 1.94
C PRO A 321 -20.17 -16.74 1.61
N ALA A 322 -18.87 -16.66 1.90
CA ALA A 322 -17.99 -15.53 1.63
C ALA A 322 -17.29 -15.58 0.24
N HIS A 323 -17.74 -16.43 -0.68
CA HIS A 323 -17.10 -16.61 -2.00
C HIS A 323 -17.11 -15.37 -2.91
N ARG A 324 -17.89 -14.32 -2.59
CA ARG A 324 -18.02 -13.08 -3.40
C ARG A 324 -17.24 -11.88 -2.87
N VAL A 325 -16.49 -12.03 -1.78
CA VAL A 325 -15.76 -10.95 -1.10
C VAL A 325 -14.34 -11.41 -0.77
N GLY A 326 -13.43 -10.46 -0.53
CA GLY A 326 -12.03 -10.78 -0.23
C GLY A 326 -11.17 -11.00 -1.48
N ALA A 327 -9.88 -11.24 -1.25
CA ALA A 327 -8.84 -11.30 -2.28
C ALA A 327 -9.11 -12.35 -3.37
N HIS A 328 -9.63 -13.51 -2.97
CA HIS A 328 -9.98 -14.61 -3.89
C HIS A 328 -11.16 -14.28 -4.82
N ALA A 329 -11.97 -13.27 -4.49
CA ALA A 329 -13.16 -12.89 -5.23
C ALA A 329 -12.95 -11.71 -6.18
N LEU A 330 -11.73 -11.12 -6.21
CA LEU A 330 -11.41 -10.06 -7.17
C LEU A 330 -11.60 -10.61 -8.60
N PRO A 331 -12.44 -9.97 -9.44
CA PRO A 331 -12.63 -10.44 -10.81
C PRO A 331 -11.31 -10.48 -11.60
N PRO A 332 -11.16 -11.46 -12.51
CA PRO A 332 -10.03 -11.46 -13.44
C PRO A 332 -10.06 -10.19 -14.28
N GLN A 333 -8.87 -9.70 -14.65
CA GLN A 333 -8.82 -8.57 -15.57
C GLN A 333 -9.34 -9.01 -16.94
N THR A 334 -10.46 -8.45 -17.36
CA THR A 334 -10.91 -8.54 -18.75
C THR A 334 -10.10 -7.55 -19.59
N GLY A 335 -9.03 -8.03 -20.24
CA GLY A 335 -8.39 -7.41 -21.41
C GLY A 335 -7.60 -6.11 -21.22
N VAL A 336 -6.32 -6.19 -21.61
CA VAL A 336 -5.35 -5.16 -22.07
C VAL A 336 -5.23 -3.84 -21.27
N ARG A 337 -4.09 -3.69 -20.58
CA ARG A 337 -3.48 -2.39 -20.27
C ARG A 337 -2.19 -2.29 -21.04
#